data_AF-A0A7C6NAR8-F1
#
_entry.id   AF-A0A7C6NAR8-F1
#
_cell.length_a   1.000
_cell.length_b   1.000
_cell.length_c   1.000
_cell.angle_alpha   90.00
_cell.angle_beta   90.00
_cell.angle_gamma   90.00
#
_symmetry.space_group_name_H-M   'P 1'
#
loop_
_entity.id
_entity.type
_entity.pdbx_description
1 polymer ?
#
loop_
_entity_poly.entity_id
_entity_poly.type
_entity_poly.pdbx_seq_one_letter_code
_entity_poly.pdbx_strand_id
1 'polypeptide(L)'
;GMARSPLTAAMVGKTVGEAVKNGKVPPEYQKYGRSIDQIFIAASELKGKLGSEFDSLPLGAIGVYSYFERLAQGLRQLMCGARKFALSHISRDDLAALTREAAEITGIRYIMEVDAEEVENILS
;
A
#
# COMPACT_ATOMS: atom_id res chain seq x y z
N GLY A 1 10.31 -0.70 0.54
CA GLY A 1 11.25 0.44 0.35
C GLY A 1 10.57 1.51 -0.47
N MET A 2 10.34 2.69 0.12
CA MET A 2 9.47 3.75 -0.39
C MET A 2 9.96 4.49 -1.65
N ALA A 3 11.14 4.16 -2.18
CA ALA A 3 11.67 4.79 -3.39
C ALA A 3 11.23 4.04 -4.67
N ARG A 4 11.48 2.72 -4.72
CA ARG A 4 11.24 1.93 -5.93
C ARG A 4 9.76 1.62 -6.15
N SER A 5 9.01 1.32 -5.09
CA SER A 5 7.63 0.87 -5.25
C SER A 5 6.68 1.96 -5.79
N PRO A 6 6.71 3.23 -5.33
CA PRO A 6 5.87 4.27 -5.94
C PRO A 6 6.32 4.61 -7.35
N LEU A 7 7.63 4.56 -7.64
CA LEU A 7 8.15 4.79 -8.98
C LEU A 7 7.63 3.74 -9.97
N THR A 8 7.64 2.45 -9.58
CA THR A 8 7.05 1.38 -10.38
C THR A 8 5.55 1.61 -10.59
N ALA A 9 4.81 2.04 -9.55
CA ALA A 9 3.40 2.36 -9.68
C ALA A 9 3.15 3.51 -10.69
N ALA A 10 4.00 4.54 -10.68
CA ALA A 10 3.94 5.62 -11.66
C ALA A 10 4.21 5.13 -13.09
N MET A 11 5.26 4.32 -13.28
CA MET A 11 5.64 3.78 -14.58
C MET A 11 4.55 2.87 -15.15
N VAL A 12 4.02 1.94 -14.34
CA VAL A 12 2.93 1.05 -14.76
C VAL A 12 1.67 1.85 -15.07
N GLY A 13 1.29 2.80 -14.22
CA GLY A 13 0.14 3.67 -14.47
C GLY A 13 0.26 4.46 -15.77
N LYS A 14 1.46 4.99 -16.07
CA LYS A 14 1.75 5.66 -17.34
C LYS A 14 1.62 4.69 -18.53
N THR A 15 2.34 3.56 -18.49
CA THR A 15 2.38 2.60 -19.60
C THR A 15 1.00 2.01 -19.92
N VAL A 16 0.26 1.58 -18.89
CA VAL A 16 -1.09 1.04 -19.06
C VAL A 16 -2.03 2.13 -19.55
N GLY A 17 -1.98 3.32 -18.95
CA GLY A 17 -2.83 4.44 -19.35
C GLY A 17 -2.61 4.87 -20.81
N GLU A 18 -1.36 4.96 -21.26
CA GLU A 18 -1.02 5.28 -22.66
C GLU A 18 -1.49 4.17 -23.61
N ALA A 19 -1.32 2.90 -23.24
CA ALA A 19 -1.82 1.77 -24.04
C ALA A 19 -3.34 1.82 -24.20
N VAL A 20 -4.07 2.15 -23.14
CA VAL A 20 -5.53 2.33 -23.15
C VAL A 20 -5.95 3.52 -24.03
N LYS A 21 -5.27 4.67 -23.91
CA LYS A 21 -5.53 5.83 -24.79
C LYS A 21 -5.31 5.50 -26.28
N ASN A 22 -4.34 4.64 -26.57
CA ASN A 22 -4.05 4.17 -27.93
C ASN A 22 -4.94 3.01 -28.40
N GLY A 23 -5.96 2.62 -27.61
CA GLY A 23 -6.87 1.50 -27.94
C GLY A 23 -6.25 0.11 -27.82
N LYS A 24 -5.02 0.00 -27.30
CA LYS A 24 -4.26 -1.24 -27.14
C LYS A 24 -4.30 -1.73 -25.70
N VAL A 25 -5.51 -1.99 -25.19
CA VAL A 25 -5.69 -2.43 -23.80
C VAL A 25 -5.03 -3.79 -23.57
N PRO A 26 -4.08 -3.92 -22.62
CA PRO A 26 -3.42 -5.20 -22.34
C PRO A 26 -4.45 -6.27 -21.94
N PRO A 27 -4.27 -7.55 -22.36
CA PRO A 27 -5.25 -8.61 -22.14
C PRO A 27 -5.68 -8.78 -20.68
N GLU A 28 -4.75 -8.59 -19.74
CA GLU A 28 -4.98 -8.68 -18.30
C GLU A 28 -6.00 -7.64 -17.78
N TYR A 29 -6.14 -6.50 -18.46
CA TYR A 29 -7.07 -5.42 -18.07
C TYR A 29 -8.38 -5.40 -18.86
N GLN A 30 -8.47 -6.13 -19.98
CA GLN A 30 -9.67 -6.11 -20.84
C GLN A 30 -10.94 -6.58 -20.12
N LYS A 31 -10.80 -7.44 -19.11
CA LYS A 31 -11.91 -7.89 -18.25
C LYS A 31 -12.51 -6.80 -17.39
N TYR A 32 -11.77 -5.72 -17.12
CA TYR A 32 -12.24 -4.57 -16.34
C TYR A 32 -12.85 -3.48 -17.23
N GLY A 33 -12.46 -3.42 -18.51
CA GLY A 33 -13.05 -2.53 -19.49
C GLY A 33 -12.03 -2.05 -20.52
N ARG A 34 -12.36 -0.95 -21.20
CA ARG A 34 -11.55 -0.36 -22.27
C ARG A 34 -11.25 1.13 -22.09
N SER A 35 -11.84 1.79 -21.10
CA SER A 35 -11.56 3.20 -20.79
C SER A 35 -10.68 3.37 -19.54
N ILE A 36 -10.09 4.55 -19.38
CA ILE A 36 -9.33 4.91 -18.18
C ILE A 36 -10.20 4.80 -16.93
N ASP A 37 -11.45 5.26 -17.00
CA ASP A 37 -12.40 5.20 -15.86
C ASP A 37 -12.75 3.78 -15.43
N GLN A 38 -12.74 2.84 -16.37
CA GLN A 38 -13.04 1.43 -16.09
C GLN A 38 -11.82 0.69 -15.55
N ILE A 39 -10.63 1.01 -16.05
CA ILE A 39 -9.40 0.29 -15.71
C ILE A 39 -8.76 0.83 -14.42
N PHE A 40 -8.79 2.13 -14.21
CA PHE A 40 -8.24 2.76 -13.00
C PHE A 40 -9.31 2.93 -11.94
N ILE A 41 -9.28 2.10 -10.90
CA ILE A 41 -10.27 2.10 -9.82
C ILE A 41 -10.41 3.47 -9.12
N ALA A 42 -9.30 4.22 -9.00
CA ALA A 42 -9.29 5.54 -8.36
C ALA A 42 -9.72 6.68 -9.28
N ALA A 43 -9.97 6.43 -10.58
CA ALA A 43 -10.30 7.50 -11.54
C ALA A 43 -11.60 8.22 -11.18
N SER A 44 -12.65 7.48 -10.80
CA SER A 44 -13.94 8.07 -10.41
C SER A 44 -13.81 8.96 -9.17
N GLU A 45 -13.10 8.48 -8.15
CA GLU A 45 -12.82 9.26 -6.93
C GLU A 45 -12.01 10.53 -7.24
N LEU A 46 -10.96 10.40 -8.04
CA LEU A 46 -10.10 11.53 -8.42
C LEU A 46 -10.86 12.55 -9.28
N LYS A 47 -11.76 12.12 -10.17
CA LYS A 47 -12.67 13.02 -10.89
C LYS A 47 -13.55 13.81 -9.94
N GLY A 48 -14.10 13.15 -8.91
CA GLY A 48 -14.87 13.83 -7.87
C GLY A 48 -14.06 14.87 -7.09
N LYS A 49 -12.78 14.59 -6.81
CA LYS A 49 -11.89 15.51 -6.06
C LYS A 49 -11.34 16.66 -6.89
N LEU A 50 -11.02 16.41 -8.16
CA LEU A 50 -10.30 17.36 -9.02
C LEU A 50 -11.20 18.07 -10.05
N GLY A 51 -12.40 17.57 -10.30
CA GLY A 51 -13.30 18.14 -11.30
C GLY A 51 -12.63 18.23 -12.67
N SER A 52 -12.61 19.44 -13.25
CA SER A 52 -12.00 19.72 -14.57
C SER A 52 -10.49 19.51 -14.60
N GLU A 53 -9.80 19.58 -13.46
CA GLU A 53 -8.35 19.38 -13.42
C GLU A 53 -7.93 17.92 -13.66
N PHE A 54 -8.89 16.98 -13.54
CA PHE A 54 -8.62 15.55 -13.78
C PHE A 54 -8.06 15.28 -15.18
N ASP A 55 -8.55 16.00 -16.21
CA ASP A 55 -8.11 15.78 -17.59
C ASP A 55 -6.63 16.16 -17.81
N SER A 56 -6.09 17.04 -16.95
CA SER A 56 -4.68 17.43 -16.94
C SER A 56 -3.79 16.47 -16.15
N LEU A 57 -4.38 15.56 -15.37
CA LEU A 57 -3.66 14.69 -14.46
C LEU A 57 -2.86 13.61 -15.24
N PRO A 58 -1.56 13.47 -14.97
CA PRO A 58 -0.78 12.39 -15.56
C PRO A 58 -1.31 11.00 -15.13
N LEU A 59 -1.41 10.06 -16.07
CA LEU A 59 -1.90 8.69 -15.79
C LEU A 59 -1.03 7.95 -14.76
N GLY A 60 0.28 8.25 -14.72
CA GLY A 60 1.17 7.75 -13.69
C GLY A 60 0.80 8.23 -12.28
N ALA A 61 0.26 9.45 -12.13
CA ALA A 61 -0.17 9.97 -10.84
C ALA A 61 -1.37 9.18 -10.27
N ILE A 62 -2.30 8.76 -11.14
CA ILE A 62 -3.42 7.87 -10.76
C ILE A 62 -2.87 6.53 -10.24
N GLY A 63 -1.84 5.99 -10.90
CA GLY A 63 -1.14 4.77 -10.45
C GLY A 63 -0.52 4.92 -9.06
N VAL A 64 0.19 6.02 -8.81
CA VAL A 64 0.79 6.31 -7.50
C VAL A 64 -0.27 6.51 -6.42
N TYR A 65 -1.34 7.23 -6.74
CA TYR A 65 -2.45 7.49 -5.82
C TYR A 65 -3.07 6.18 -5.33
N SER A 66 -3.45 5.30 -6.26
CA SER A 66 -4.03 4.00 -5.92
C SER A 66 -3.07 3.08 -5.15
N TYR A 67 -1.76 3.18 -5.42
CA TYR A 67 -0.74 2.47 -4.64
C TYR A 67 -0.72 2.92 -3.16
N PHE A 68 -0.76 4.23 -2.90
CA PHE A 68 -0.77 4.76 -1.53
C PHE A 68 -2.07 4.47 -0.80
N GLU A 69 -3.22 4.48 -1.49
CA GLU A 69 -4.49 4.03 -0.90
C GLU A 69 -4.41 2.59 -0.41
N ARG A 70 -3.85 1.69 -1.23
CA ARG A 70 -3.65 0.28 -0.85
C ARG A 70 -2.66 0.14 0.31
N LEU A 71 -1.59 0.94 0.34
CA LEU A 71 -0.63 0.96 1.43
C LEU A 71 -1.28 1.41 2.75
N ALA A 72 -2.07 2.51 2.69
CA ALA A 72 -2.82 3.02 3.83
C ALA A 72 -3.83 1.98 4.35
N GLN A 73 -4.50 1.26 3.45
CA GLN A 73 -5.39 0.16 3.83
C GLN A 73 -4.65 -0.97 4.55
N GLY A 74 -3.49 -1.40 4.04
CA GLY A 74 -2.68 -2.43 4.71
C GLY A 74 -2.19 -1.99 6.10
N LEU A 75 -1.79 -0.73 6.24
CA LEU A 75 -1.41 -0.17 7.54
C LEU A 75 -2.59 -0.15 8.51
N ARG A 76 -3.78 0.26 8.05
CA ARG A 76 -5.01 0.21 8.87
C ARG A 76 -5.34 -1.23 9.31
N GLN A 77 -5.13 -2.23 8.46
CA GLN A 77 -5.33 -3.64 8.84
C GLN A 77 -4.36 -4.08 9.94
N LEU A 78 -3.08 -3.72 9.82
CA LEU A 78 -2.06 -3.99 10.85
C LEU A 78 -2.44 -3.30 12.19
N MET A 79 -2.79 -2.02 12.11
CA MET A 79 -3.25 -1.21 13.25
C MET A 79 -4.48 -1.82 13.95
N CYS A 80 -5.48 -2.26 13.19
CA CYS A 80 -6.64 -2.94 13.74
C CYS A 80 -6.27 -4.27 14.43
N GLY A 81 -5.35 -5.05 13.84
CA GLY A 81 -4.84 -6.29 14.44
C GLY A 81 -4.14 -6.04 15.77
N ALA A 82 -3.38 -4.95 15.88
CA ALA A 82 -2.74 -4.51 17.12
C ALA A 82 -3.67 -3.72 18.07
N ARG A 83 -4.95 -3.52 17.71
CA ARG A 83 -5.94 -2.71 18.44
C ARG A 83 -5.49 -1.26 18.71
N LYS A 84 -4.78 -0.66 17.75
CA LYS A 84 -4.20 0.68 17.83
C LYS A 84 -4.75 1.57 16.73
N PHE A 85 -5.66 2.50 17.07
CA PHE A 85 -6.45 3.25 16.08
C PHE A 85 -5.86 4.61 15.65
N ALA A 86 -4.66 4.94 16.13
CA ALA A 86 -3.94 6.15 15.72
C ALA A 86 -2.46 5.83 15.49
N LEU A 87 -1.83 6.55 14.57
CA LEU A 87 -0.41 6.37 14.23
C LEU A 87 0.53 6.60 15.42
N SER A 88 0.13 7.40 16.40
CA SER A 88 0.89 7.63 17.63
C SER A 88 0.98 6.41 18.54
N HIS A 89 0.13 5.39 18.33
CA HIS A 89 0.09 4.19 19.17
C HIS A 89 0.86 3.02 18.57
N ILE A 90 1.10 2.99 17.26
CA ILE A 90 1.86 1.91 16.63
C ILE A 90 3.37 2.13 16.84
N SER A 91 4.08 1.09 17.25
CA SER A 91 5.53 1.08 17.43
C SER A 91 6.16 -0.13 16.74
N ARG A 92 7.48 -0.23 16.78
CA ARG A 92 8.20 -1.41 16.28
C ARG A 92 7.97 -2.66 17.14
N ASP A 93 7.52 -2.50 18.38
CA ASP A 93 7.19 -3.61 19.28
C ASP A 93 5.90 -4.33 18.86
N ASP A 94 5.08 -3.73 17.98
CA ASP A 94 3.91 -4.39 17.38
C ASP A 94 4.28 -5.41 16.28
N LEU A 95 5.58 -5.57 16.00
CA LEU A 95 6.11 -6.50 15.01
C LEU A 95 6.88 -7.62 15.70
N ALA A 96 6.81 -8.82 15.12
CA ALA A 96 7.59 -9.97 15.54
C ALA A 96 8.33 -10.58 14.35
N ALA A 97 9.58 -10.97 14.57
CA ALA A 97 10.39 -11.70 13.61
C ALA A 97 10.07 -13.20 13.70
N LEU A 98 9.77 -13.82 12.57
CA LEU A 98 9.45 -15.26 12.51
C LEU A 98 10.67 -16.17 12.59
N THR A 99 11.87 -15.64 12.34
CA THR A 99 13.13 -16.40 12.42
C THR A 99 14.16 -15.65 13.26
N ARG A 100 15.15 -16.38 13.79
CA ARG A 100 16.22 -15.79 14.61
C ARG A 100 17.14 -14.90 13.78
N GLU A 101 17.43 -15.29 12.55
CA GLU A 101 18.25 -14.51 11.63
C GLU A 101 17.59 -13.17 11.29
N ALA A 102 16.27 -13.17 11.08
CA ALA A 102 15.53 -11.93 10.88
C ALA A 102 15.55 -11.06 12.14
N ALA A 103 15.44 -11.66 13.32
CA ALA A 103 15.53 -10.94 14.58
C ALA A 103 16.91 -10.28 14.76
N GLU A 104 17.99 -11.04 14.54
CA GLU A 104 19.38 -10.57 14.63
C GLU A 104 19.67 -9.42 13.67
N ILE A 105 19.22 -9.53 12.41
CA ILE A 105 19.49 -8.51 11.39
C ILE A 105 18.64 -7.24 11.59
N THR A 106 17.38 -7.40 11.98
CA THR A 106 16.43 -6.28 12.01
C THR A 106 16.27 -5.62 13.38
N GLY A 107 16.73 -6.29 14.44
CA GLY A 107 16.48 -5.91 15.84
C GLY A 107 15.01 -6.03 16.26
N ILE A 108 14.16 -6.70 15.48
CA ILE A 108 12.77 -7.02 15.86
C ILE A 108 12.79 -8.29 16.69
N ARG A 109 12.04 -8.36 17.80
CA ARG A 109 12.03 -9.52 18.70
C ARG A 109 11.61 -10.79 17.97
N TYR A 110 12.25 -11.90 18.30
CA TYR A 110 11.85 -13.20 17.82
C TYR A 110 10.49 -13.59 18.38
N ILE A 111 9.63 -14.23 17.58
CA ILE A 111 8.24 -14.55 17.93
C ILE A 111 8.08 -15.28 19.28
N MET A 112 9.05 -16.11 19.67
CA MET A 112 9.03 -16.86 20.94
C MET A 112 9.45 -16.03 22.16
N GLU A 113 9.98 -14.83 21.93
CA GLU A 113 10.52 -13.90 22.94
C GLU A 113 9.63 -12.65 23.08
N VAL A 114 8.57 -12.55 22.27
CA VAL A 114 7.57 -11.49 22.39
C VAL A 114 6.91 -11.60 23.76
N ASP A 115 6.75 -10.45 24.43
CA ASP A 115 6.14 -10.30 25.76
C ASP A 115 6.82 -11.06 26.92
N ALA A 116 8.01 -11.64 26.72
CA ALA A 116 8.72 -12.39 27.78
C ALA A 116 8.97 -11.54 29.03
N GLU A 117 9.34 -10.26 28.86
CA GLU A 117 9.54 -9.31 29.96
C GLU A 117 8.24 -9.02 30.72
N GLU A 118 7.11 -8.88 29.99
CA GLU A 118 5.80 -8.62 30.60
C GLU A 118 5.34 -9.84 31.42
N VAL A 119 5.56 -11.04 30.90
CA VAL A 119 5.27 -12.31 31.59
C VAL A 119 6.07 -12.41 32.90
N GLU A 120 7.37 -12.12 32.87
CA GLU A 120 8.22 -12.16 34.06
C GLU A 120 7.76 -11.16 35.14
N ASN A 121 7.37 -9.94 34.72
CA ASN A 121 6.86 -8.91 35.62
C ASN A 121 5.52 -9.30 36.29
N ILE A 122 4.71 -10.14 35.65
CA ILE A 122 3.43 -10.60 36.19
C ILE A 122 3.61 -11.78 37.16
N LEU A 123 4.62 -12.64 36.92
CA LEU A 123 4.83 -13.88 37.67
C LEU A 123 5.74 -13.72 38.90
N SER A 124 6.47 -12.61 39.01
CA SER A 124 7.33 -12.27 40.16
C SER A 124 6.58 -11.48 41.25
#